data_AF-A0A933Y8D1-F1
#
_entry.id   AF-A0A933Y8D1-F1
#
_cell.length_a   1.000
_cell.length_b   1.000
_cell.length_c   1.000
_cell.angle_alpha   90.00
_cell.angle_beta   90.00
_cell.angle_gamma   90.00
#
_symmetry.space_group_name_H-M   'P 1'
#
loop_
_entity.id
_entity.type
_entity.pdbx_description
1 polymer ?
#
loop_
_entity_poly.entity_id
_entity_poly.type
_entity_poly.pdbx_seq_one_letter_code
_entity_poly.pdbx_strand_id
1 'polypeptide(L)'
;MSEILDGGFRPAVLAVEYNSAFGPDASLTIKYDPGFVIDMMGDQYLYYGVSITAWRRFLGGYGYRFVCVDSRGVNAFFIMPDRFESAFVENISGYNYRENFYQMRKYKCEWRQQFESISHREFIEI
;
A
#
# COMPACT_ATOMS: atom_id res chain seq x y z
N MET A 1 -13.28 -3.92 1.22
CA MET A 1 -12.41 -4.76 2.07
C MET A 1 -13.07 -5.04 3.41
N SER A 2 -13.49 -4.00 4.16
CA SER A 2 -14.14 -4.17 5.47
C SER A 2 -15.33 -5.13 5.41
N GLU A 3 -16.27 -4.96 4.48
CA GLU A 3 -17.43 -5.86 4.35
C GLU A 3 -17.06 -7.36 4.25
N ILE A 4 -16.00 -7.69 3.50
CA ILE A 4 -15.53 -9.07 3.33
C ILE A 4 -14.92 -9.59 4.65
N LEU A 5 -14.13 -8.75 5.33
CA LEU A 5 -13.52 -9.11 6.59
C LEU A 5 -14.57 -9.15 7.72
N ASP A 6 -15.47 -8.20 7.82
CA ASP A 6 -16.55 -8.19 8.81
C ASP A 6 -17.50 -9.37 8.60
N GLY A 7 -17.68 -9.80 7.34
CA GLY A 7 -18.41 -11.03 6.97
C GLY A 7 -17.70 -12.35 7.34
N GLY A 8 -16.54 -12.30 8.00
CA GLY A 8 -15.85 -13.48 8.53
C GLY A 8 -14.86 -14.15 7.59
N PHE A 9 -14.67 -13.64 6.36
CA PHE A 9 -13.62 -14.17 5.48
C PHE A 9 -12.24 -13.78 6.02
N ARG A 10 -11.41 -14.78 6.34
CA ARG A 10 -10.07 -14.59 6.93
C ARG A 10 -9.01 -15.35 6.13
N PRO A 11 -8.54 -14.81 4.99
CA PRO A 11 -7.40 -15.37 4.26
C PRO A 11 -6.18 -15.51 5.17
N ALA A 12 -5.41 -16.59 4.99
CA ALA A 12 -4.13 -16.76 5.68
C ALA A 12 -3.09 -15.72 5.20
N VAL A 13 -3.13 -15.36 3.92
CA VAL A 13 -2.25 -14.37 3.30
C VAL A 13 -3.10 -13.37 2.52
N LEU A 14 -2.73 -12.11 2.61
CA LEU A 14 -3.24 -11.03 1.78
C LEU A 14 -2.08 -10.39 1.01
N ALA A 15 -2.26 -10.24 -0.29
CA ALA A 15 -1.42 -9.40 -1.13
C ALA A 15 -2.26 -8.21 -1.57
N VAL A 16 -1.78 -7.00 -1.30
CA VAL A 16 -2.48 -5.76 -1.64
C VAL A 16 -1.53 -4.82 -2.35
N GLU A 17 -2.02 -4.13 -3.37
CA GLU A 17 -1.25 -3.06 -4.01
C GLU A 17 -1.21 -1.83 -3.10
N TYR A 18 -0.05 -1.19 -3.00
CA TYR A 18 0.10 0.11 -2.35
C TYR A 18 0.69 1.11 -3.32
N ASN A 19 0.37 2.38 -3.11
CA ASN A 19 0.96 3.47 -3.86
C ASN A 19 2.20 3.98 -3.13
N SER A 20 3.37 3.63 -3.64
CA SER A 20 4.64 4.08 -3.07
C SER A 20 4.83 5.60 -3.17
N ALA A 21 4.12 6.30 -4.07
CA ALA A 21 4.23 7.75 -4.18
C ALA A 21 3.84 8.47 -2.87
N PHE A 22 3.04 7.84 -2.00
CA PHE A 22 2.66 8.43 -0.70
C PHE A 22 3.73 8.25 0.38
N GLY A 23 4.83 7.58 0.06
CA GLY A 23 5.92 7.32 0.97
C GLY A 23 5.63 6.23 2.02
N PRO A 24 6.62 5.95 2.87
CA PRO A 24 6.50 4.92 3.90
C PRO A 24 5.71 5.39 5.13
N ASP A 25 5.63 6.69 5.39
CA ASP A 25 5.22 7.19 6.71
C ASP A 25 3.76 7.65 6.76
N ALA A 26 3.25 8.28 5.69
CA ALA A 26 1.90 8.83 5.68
C ALA A 26 0.86 7.72 5.63
N SER A 27 -0.23 7.85 6.40
CA SER A 27 -1.36 6.92 6.38
C SER A 27 -2.51 7.49 5.55
N LEU A 28 -2.42 7.38 4.23
CA LEU A 28 -3.30 8.09 3.31
C LEU A 28 -3.97 7.15 2.32
N THR A 29 -5.19 7.51 1.93
CA THR A 29 -5.90 7.00 0.76
C THR A 29 -6.57 8.15 0.01
N ILE A 30 -7.05 7.86 -1.20
CA ILE A 30 -7.92 8.77 -1.94
C ILE A 30 -9.38 8.49 -1.62
N LYS A 31 -10.24 9.49 -1.75
CA LYS A 31 -11.69 9.32 -1.65
C LYS A 31 -12.20 8.45 -2.78
N TYR A 32 -13.07 7.49 -2.46
CA TYR A 32 -13.74 6.70 -3.48
C TYR A 32 -14.65 7.60 -4.33
N ASP A 33 -14.43 7.56 -5.64
CA ASP A 33 -15.26 8.23 -6.64
C ASP A 33 -15.52 7.22 -7.78
N PRO A 34 -16.79 6.84 -8.05
CA PRO A 34 -17.11 5.90 -9.12
C PRO A 34 -16.83 6.45 -10.53
N GLY A 35 -16.69 7.77 -10.68
CA GLY A 35 -16.28 8.43 -11.92
C GLY A 35 -14.77 8.63 -12.05
N PHE A 36 -13.98 8.18 -11.07
CA PHE A 36 -12.53 8.36 -11.08
C PHE A 36 -11.89 7.62 -12.26
N VAL A 37 -11.16 8.38 -13.08
CA VAL A 37 -10.31 7.86 -14.15
C VAL A 37 -8.90 8.34 -13.93
N ILE A 38 -7.96 7.40 -13.84
CA ILE A 38 -6.55 7.76 -13.69
C ILE A 38 -6.03 8.38 -14.99
N ASP A 39 -5.50 9.59 -14.93
CA ASP A 39 -4.84 10.22 -16.08
C ASP A 39 -3.45 9.60 -16.24
N MET A 40 -3.31 8.71 -17.22
CA MET A 40 -2.08 7.98 -17.51
C MET A 40 -1.00 8.82 -18.22
N MET A 41 -1.36 10.01 -18.73
CA MET A 41 -0.50 10.81 -19.61
C MET A 41 0.25 11.92 -18.86
N GLY A 42 -0.26 12.41 -17.74
CA GLY A 42 0.40 13.44 -16.91
C GLY A 42 1.00 12.94 -15.57
N ASP A 43 1.50 13.88 -14.77
CA ASP A 43 1.93 13.67 -13.37
C ASP A 43 0.79 13.18 -12.46
N GLN A 44 -0.44 13.28 -12.95
CA GLN A 44 -1.67 12.77 -12.32
C GLN A 44 -1.68 11.24 -12.13
N TYR A 45 -0.84 10.50 -12.85
CA TYR A 45 -0.73 9.04 -12.70
C TYR A 45 -0.17 8.60 -11.32
N LEU A 46 0.15 9.55 -10.43
CA LEU A 46 0.58 9.29 -9.05
C LEU A 46 -0.57 9.35 -8.01
N TYR A 47 -1.74 9.90 -8.36
CA TYR A 47 -2.84 10.09 -7.42
C TYR A 47 -3.84 8.92 -7.49
N TYR A 48 -3.57 7.86 -6.72
CA TYR A 48 -4.45 6.69 -6.63
C TYR A 48 -4.20 5.86 -5.36
N GLY A 49 -5.13 4.99 -5.02
CA GLY A 49 -4.90 3.89 -4.07
C GLY A 49 -4.68 4.30 -2.62
N VAL A 50 -3.80 3.56 -1.94
CA VAL A 50 -3.57 3.57 -0.49
C VAL A 50 -2.07 3.54 -0.22
N SER A 51 -1.61 4.24 0.82
CA SER A 51 -0.23 4.15 1.30
C SER A 51 0.04 2.84 2.05
N ILE A 52 1.32 2.44 2.12
CA ILE A 52 1.68 1.22 2.87
C ILE A 52 1.29 1.33 4.35
N THR A 53 1.43 2.51 4.96
CA THR A 53 1.10 2.69 6.38
C THR A 53 -0.40 2.65 6.63
N ALA A 54 -1.22 3.14 5.70
CA ALA A 54 -2.66 2.97 5.77
C ALA A 54 -3.06 1.49 5.71
N TRP A 55 -2.45 0.68 4.83
CA TRP A 55 -2.66 -0.77 4.85
C TRP A 55 -2.26 -1.42 6.17
N ARG A 56 -1.10 -1.04 6.72
CA ARG A 56 -0.62 -1.59 8.00
C ARG A 56 -1.56 -1.27 9.15
N ARG A 57 -2.08 -0.04 9.23
CA ARG A 57 -3.07 0.35 10.25
C ARG A 57 -4.37 -0.41 10.06
N PHE A 58 -4.94 -0.36 8.85
CA PHE A 58 -6.22 -0.98 8.55
C PHE A 58 -6.20 -2.50 8.81
N LEU A 59 -5.27 -3.23 8.19
CA LEU A 59 -5.19 -4.69 8.33
C LEU A 59 -4.72 -5.12 9.73
N GLY A 60 -3.89 -4.29 10.39
CA GLY A 60 -3.52 -4.50 11.78
C GLY A 60 -4.71 -4.50 12.73
N GLY A 61 -5.71 -3.64 12.48
CA GLY A 61 -6.99 -3.65 13.22
C GLY A 61 -7.79 -4.96 13.07
N TYR A 62 -7.54 -5.71 12.00
CA TYR A 62 -8.11 -7.04 11.77
C TYR A 62 -7.22 -8.21 12.22
N GLY A 63 -6.11 -7.92 12.91
CA GLY A 63 -5.18 -8.92 13.43
C GLY A 63 -4.13 -9.42 12.42
N TYR A 64 -4.08 -8.84 11.22
CA TYR A 64 -3.06 -9.21 10.24
C TYR A 64 -1.70 -8.58 10.58
N ARG A 65 -0.63 -9.35 10.37
CA ARG A 65 0.76 -8.90 10.51
C ARG A 65 1.34 -8.57 9.14
N PHE A 66 1.90 -7.37 9.01
CA PHE A 66 2.71 -7.00 7.85
C PHE A 66 4.00 -7.83 7.80
N VAL A 67 4.36 -8.32 6.62
CA VAL A 67 5.58 -9.09 6.38
C VAL A 67 6.59 -8.28 5.58
N CYS A 68 6.25 -7.92 4.35
CA CYS A 68 7.15 -7.20 3.45
C CYS A 68 6.41 -6.61 2.25
N VAL A 69 7.14 -5.87 1.42
CA VAL A 69 6.74 -5.49 0.07
C VAL A 69 7.58 -6.20 -0.98
N ASP A 70 7.06 -6.34 -2.19
CA ASP A 70 7.82 -6.87 -3.31
C ASP A 70 8.99 -5.96 -3.73
N SER A 71 9.90 -6.50 -4.53
CA SER A 71 11.08 -5.79 -5.01
C SER A 71 10.79 -4.69 -6.05
N ARG A 72 9.56 -4.63 -6.58
CA ARG A 72 9.13 -3.63 -7.57
C ARG A 72 8.33 -2.49 -6.96
N GLY A 73 8.05 -2.52 -5.65
CA GLY A 73 7.29 -1.47 -4.97
C GLY A 73 5.82 -1.43 -5.37
N VAL A 74 5.21 -2.59 -5.64
CA VAL A 74 3.80 -2.68 -6.06
C VAL A 74 2.94 -3.30 -4.95
N ASN A 75 3.28 -4.51 -4.51
CA ASN A 75 2.49 -5.29 -3.57
C ASN A 75 3.11 -5.30 -2.18
N ALA A 76 2.23 -5.31 -1.19
CA ALA A 76 2.51 -5.56 0.21
C ALA A 76 1.85 -6.86 0.66
N PHE A 77 2.56 -7.61 1.50
CA PHE A 77 2.14 -8.92 1.97
C PHE A 77 1.85 -8.89 3.46
N PHE A 78 0.69 -9.44 3.82
CA PHE A 78 0.20 -9.55 5.17
C PHE A 78 -0.21 -10.98 5.45
N ILE A 79 -0.03 -11.44 6.69
CA ILE A 79 -0.40 -12.78 7.11
C ILE A 79 -1.30 -12.75 8.34
N MET A 80 -2.12 -13.77 8.49
CA MET A 80 -2.77 -14.08 9.76
C MET A 80 -1.76 -14.88 10.61
N PRO A 81 -1.24 -14.33 11.72
CA PRO A 81 -0.09 -14.91 12.42
C PRO A 81 -0.35 -16.30 13.00
N ASP A 82 -1.60 -16.61 13.40
CA ASP A 82 -1.98 -17.91 13.96
C ASP A 82 -2.03 -19.06 12.92
N ARG A 83 -1.83 -18.76 11.64
CA ARG A 83 -1.77 -19.73 10.54
C ARG A 83 -0.35 -20.16 10.17
N PHE A 84 0.68 -19.59 10.81
CA PHE A 84 2.08 -19.83 10.48
C PHE A 84 2.91 -20.04 11.74
N GLU A 85 3.99 -20.82 11.61
CA GLU A 85 4.97 -20.96 12.67
C GLU A 85 5.75 -19.64 12.87
N SER A 86 5.88 -19.18 14.11
CA SER A 86 6.58 -17.91 14.41
C SER A 86 8.00 -17.88 13.85
N ALA A 87 8.73 -19.00 13.97
CA ALA A 87 10.09 -19.12 13.46
C ALA A 87 10.15 -18.96 11.92
N PHE A 88 9.15 -19.45 11.18
CA PHE A 88 9.09 -19.22 9.74
C PHE A 88 8.92 -17.73 9.44
N VAL A 89 7.96 -17.09 10.10
CA VAL A 89 7.64 -15.66 9.88
C VAL A 89 8.82 -14.75 10.22
N GLU A 90 9.51 -15.01 11.32
CA GLU A 90 10.66 -14.23 11.79
C GLU A 90 11.88 -14.34 10.87
N ASN A 91 11.99 -15.45 10.13
CA ASN A 91 13.07 -15.66 9.17
C ASN A 91 12.74 -15.13 7.77
N ILE A 92 11.56 -14.53 7.55
CA ILE A 92 11.25 -13.89 6.27
C ILE A 92 12.05 -12.59 6.15
N SER A 93 12.95 -12.55 5.16
CA SER A 93 13.64 -11.33 4.78
C SER A 93 12.92 -10.65 3.61
N GLY A 94 12.58 -9.38 3.77
CA GLY A 94 11.95 -8.59 2.74
C GLY A 94 12.09 -7.10 3.00
N TYR A 95 11.54 -6.29 2.10
CA TYR A 95 11.58 -4.84 2.24
C TYR A 95 10.41 -4.35 3.09
N ASN A 96 10.66 -3.36 3.95
CA ASN A 96 9.57 -2.66 4.64
C ASN A 96 8.86 -1.64 3.74
N TYR A 97 9.56 -1.19 2.69
CA TYR A 97 9.08 -0.24 1.70
C TYR A 97 9.99 -0.27 0.47
N ARG A 98 9.43 -0.08 -0.72
CA ARG A 98 10.15 0.10 -1.99
C ARG A 98 9.37 1.09 -2.84
N GLU A 99 10.09 1.98 -3.52
CA GLU A 99 9.45 2.81 -4.52
C GLU A 99 9.09 1.98 -5.76
N ASN A 100 7.97 2.32 -6.37
CA ASN A 100 7.50 1.68 -7.58
C ASN A 100 8.52 1.88 -8.70
N PHE A 101 9.10 0.78 -9.17
CA PHE A 101 10.19 0.82 -10.14
C PHE A 101 9.79 1.51 -11.46
N TYR A 102 8.54 1.34 -11.89
CA TYR A 102 8.05 1.99 -13.11
C TYR A 102 7.89 3.50 -12.90
N GLN A 103 7.29 3.93 -11.79
CA GLN A 103 7.13 5.35 -11.46
C GLN A 103 8.48 6.05 -11.35
N MET A 104 9.45 5.45 -10.63
CA MET A 104 10.81 5.98 -10.55
C MET A 104 11.44 6.19 -11.94
N ARG A 105 11.26 5.25 -12.87
CA ARG A 105 11.80 5.39 -14.24
C ARG A 105 11.07 6.44 -15.07
N LYS A 106 9.75 6.57 -14.87
CA LYS A 106 8.91 7.55 -15.58
C LYS A 106 9.22 8.98 -15.13
N TYR A 107 9.19 9.23 -13.82
CA TYR A 107 9.31 10.57 -13.24
C TYR A 107 10.74 10.98 -12.91
N LYS A 108 11.66 10.02 -12.80
CA LYS A 108 13.09 10.24 -12.51
C LYS A 108 13.34 11.00 -11.21
N CYS A 109 12.48 10.80 -10.22
CA CYS A 109 12.58 11.37 -8.89
C CYS A 109 12.10 10.38 -7.83
N GLU A 110 12.44 10.66 -6.57
CA GLU A 110 12.02 9.85 -5.44
C GLU A 110 10.57 10.16 -5.05
N TRP A 111 10.00 9.31 -4.21
CA TRP A 111 8.62 9.42 -3.72
C TRP A 111 8.31 10.79 -3.12
N ARG A 112 9.29 11.49 -2.51
CA ARG A 112 9.07 12.81 -1.91
C ARG A 112 8.66 13.84 -2.97
N GLN A 113 9.37 13.89 -4.09
CA GLN A 113 9.03 14.80 -5.18
C GLN A 113 7.74 14.34 -5.88
N GLN A 114 7.55 13.02 -6.01
CA GLN A 114 6.30 12.47 -6.55
C GLN A 114 5.10 12.89 -5.69
N PHE A 115 5.18 12.75 -4.37
CA PHE A 115 4.12 13.15 -3.44
C PHE A 115 3.84 14.65 -3.50
N GLU A 116 4.90 15.46 -3.51
CA GLU A 116 4.79 16.91 -3.61
C GLU A 116 3.99 17.33 -4.87
N SER A 117 4.20 16.65 -6.00
CA SER A 117 3.49 16.95 -7.26
C SER A 117 1.97 16.75 -7.17
N ILE A 118 1.50 15.93 -6.23
CA ILE A 118 0.08 15.63 -6.01
C ILE A 118 -0.45 16.10 -4.65
N SER A 119 0.36 16.82 -3.84
CA SER A 119 0.02 17.22 -2.47
C SER A 119 -1.19 18.16 -2.39
N HIS A 120 -1.49 18.86 -3.48
CA HIS A 120 -2.65 19.74 -3.64
C HIS A 120 -3.98 18.99 -3.83
N ARG A 121 -3.96 17.67 -3.99
CA ARG A 121 -5.17 16.83 -4.15
C ARG A 121 -5.78 16.49 -2.78
N GLU A 122 -7.02 15.97 -2.81
CA GLU A 122 -7.74 15.55 -1.60
C GLU A 122 -7.25 14.17 -1.12
N PHE A 123 -6.91 14.03 0.16
CA PHE A 123 -6.55 12.74 0.75
C PHE A 123 -7.38 12.48 2.00
N ILE A 124 -7.62 11.21 2.29
CA ILE A 124 -8.27 10.73 3.52
C ILE A 124 -7.21 10.03 4.37
N GLU A 125 -7.17 10.36 5.67
CA GLU A 125 -6.31 9.67 6.63
C GLU A 125 -6.97 8.37 7.12
N ILE A 126 -6.18 7.31 7.23
CA ILE A 126 -6.58 5.99 7.76
C ILE A 126 -5.94 5.72 9.13
#